data_AF-A0A7V2SZS8-F1
#
_entry.id   AF-A0A7V2SZS8-F1
#
_cell.length_a   1.000
_cell.length_b   1.000
_cell.length_c   1.000
_cell.angle_alpha   90.00
_cell.angle_beta   90.00
_cell.angle_gamma   90.00
#
_symmetry.space_group_name_H-M   'P 1'
#
loop_
_entity.id
_entity.type
_entity.pdbx_description
1 polymer ?
#
loop_
_entity_poly.entity_id
_entity_poly.type
_entity_poly.pdbx_seq_one_letter_code
_entity_poly.pdbx_strand_id
1 'polypeptide(L)'
;MRRLLFLALLVVFFASITLLGCSDGGKDERTVLPTTSEAFPGDRRGPDGTDGINYAVDVNALMAAAREDFKKARYEDAVEGLKRLLTVDPQNRLAWEYYRKAVIAFEVDNFLSHIPKDRYKLMPWDFLKAMQSGMHFFILDVREPEEFDKGHLKGAINVPFRSVLKHLDLLPDNASTTILIVCRSQHRSNYVMEALRLLGFKNVLNLAGGYRAYREWLSRTGGDVTIHKMPPPKESQKGIDKKTSKSPETGDSTPVSPGDDDDEEDFGC
;
A
#
# COMPACT_ATOMS: atom_id res chain seq x y z
N MET A 1 46.43 -20.20 -5.19
CA MET A 1 46.65 -20.70 -3.81
C MET A 1 45.92 -19.85 -2.77
N ARG A 2 44.58 -19.72 -2.85
CA ARG A 2 43.74 -19.11 -1.80
C ARG A 2 42.31 -19.67 -1.90
N ARG A 3 42.15 -20.98 -1.68
CA ARG A 3 40.84 -21.66 -1.54
C ARG A 3 40.89 -22.84 -0.56
N LEU A 4 41.76 -22.81 0.44
CA LEU A 4 41.96 -23.96 1.36
C LEU A 4 42.04 -23.60 2.86
N LEU A 5 41.56 -22.43 3.28
CA LEU A 5 41.71 -21.99 4.69
C LEU A 5 40.40 -21.70 5.45
N PHE A 6 39.24 -22.12 4.94
CA PHE A 6 37.95 -21.87 5.61
C PHE A 6 37.25 -23.13 6.15
N LEU A 7 37.87 -24.31 6.07
CA LEU A 7 37.26 -25.59 6.46
C LEU A 7 37.74 -26.16 7.81
N ALA A 8 38.37 -25.33 8.67
CA ALA A 8 38.97 -25.79 9.94
C ALA A 8 38.37 -25.15 11.20
N LEU A 9 37.23 -24.47 11.11
CA LEU A 9 36.62 -23.75 12.24
C LEU A 9 35.29 -24.34 12.74
N LEU A 10 34.90 -25.53 12.28
CA LEU A 10 33.57 -26.10 12.56
C LEU A 10 33.56 -27.43 13.34
N VAL A 11 34.70 -27.89 13.87
CA VAL A 11 34.80 -29.22 14.53
C VAL A 11 35.21 -29.14 16.01
N VAL A 12 35.40 -27.95 16.60
CA VAL A 12 35.83 -27.82 18.03
C VAL A 12 34.72 -27.35 18.98
N PHE A 13 33.51 -27.08 18.49
CA PHE A 13 32.42 -26.56 19.34
C PHE A 13 31.39 -27.60 19.83
N PHE A 14 31.53 -28.88 19.44
CA PHE A 14 30.53 -29.93 19.73
C PHE A 14 30.92 -30.94 20.82
N ALA A 15 31.99 -30.70 21.61
CA ALA A 15 32.51 -31.70 22.55
C ALA A 15 32.89 -31.17 23.94
N SER A 16 32.04 -30.36 24.61
CA SER A 16 32.30 -29.98 26.02
C SER A 16 31.07 -29.61 26.88
N ILE A 17 29.87 -30.09 26.58
CA ILE A 17 28.75 -29.99 27.55
C ILE A 17 28.05 -31.34 27.67
N THR A 18 28.72 -32.27 28.34
CA THR A 18 28.06 -33.38 29.03
C THR A 18 28.91 -33.72 30.25
N LEU A 19 28.25 -33.81 31.42
CA LEU A 19 28.74 -34.23 32.75
C LEU A 19 29.18 -33.13 33.72
N LEU A 20 28.19 -32.58 34.45
CA LEU A 20 28.19 -32.48 35.93
C LEU A 20 26.71 -32.31 36.35
N GLY A 21 26.00 -33.40 36.66
CA GLY A 21 25.64 -33.79 38.03
C GLY A 21 24.19 -33.37 38.36
N CYS A 22 23.19 -34.24 38.20
CA CYS A 22 22.64 -35.13 39.25
C CYS A 22 22.47 -34.49 40.63
N SER A 23 21.22 -34.14 40.99
CA SER A 23 20.71 -34.26 42.36
C SER A 23 19.22 -34.61 42.30
N ASP A 24 18.92 -35.80 42.81
CA ASP A 24 17.62 -36.46 42.87
C ASP A 24 16.65 -35.81 43.87
N GLY A 25 15.35 -35.98 43.59
CA GLY A 25 14.40 -36.39 44.63
C GLY A 25 13.18 -35.48 44.84
N GLY A 26 11.99 -35.96 44.45
CA GLY A 26 10.75 -35.60 45.16
C GLY A 26 9.45 -35.50 44.37
N LYS A 27 8.94 -36.65 43.90
CA LYS A 27 7.53 -37.13 43.92
C LYS A 27 6.35 -36.15 43.69
N ASP A 28 5.58 -36.51 42.66
CA ASP A 28 4.11 -36.52 42.57
C ASP A 28 3.29 -35.38 43.20
N GLU A 29 2.68 -34.55 42.35
CA GLU A 29 1.23 -34.33 42.43
C GLU A 29 0.66 -33.79 41.11
N ARG A 30 -0.20 -34.58 40.46
CA ARG A 30 -1.12 -34.07 39.44
C ARG A 30 -2.19 -33.26 40.18
N THR A 31 -2.09 -31.95 40.16
CA THR A 31 -3.17 -31.09 40.67
C THR A 31 -4.35 -31.15 39.71
N VAL A 32 -5.31 -32.00 40.06
CA VAL A 32 -6.67 -32.00 39.53
C VAL A 32 -7.26 -30.61 39.75
N LEU A 33 -7.69 -29.93 38.69
CA LEU A 33 -8.47 -28.71 38.79
C LEU A 33 -9.77 -29.03 39.55
N PRO A 34 -10.07 -28.39 40.70
CA PRO A 34 -11.34 -28.62 41.37
C PRO A 34 -12.47 -27.98 40.56
N THR A 35 -13.34 -28.83 40.00
CA THR A 35 -14.67 -28.45 39.54
C THR A 35 -15.63 -28.46 40.73
N THR A 36 -15.85 -27.29 41.35
CA THR A 36 -16.98 -27.00 42.25
C THR A 36 -17.18 -25.48 42.15
N SER A 37 -18.24 -24.90 41.57
CA SER A 37 -19.65 -25.04 41.94
C SER A 37 -19.82 -25.08 43.45
N GLU A 38 -19.37 -24.06 44.18
CA GLU A 38 -20.07 -23.54 45.37
C GLU A 38 -19.80 -22.03 45.52
N ALA A 39 -20.88 -21.28 45.65
CA ALA A 39 -20.87 -19.85 45.87
C ALA A 39 -20.46 -19.53 47.31
N PHE A 40 -19.40 -18.74 47.49
CA PHE A 40 -19.10 -18.09 48.77
C PHE A 40 -19.87 -16.75 48.86
N PRO A 41 -20.81 -16.56 49.80
CA PRO A 41 -21.34 -15.24 50.11
C PRO A 41 -20.34 -14.55 51.06
N GLY A 42 -19.19 -14.16 50.51
CA GLY A 42 -18.19 -13.35 51.19
C GLY A 42 -18.38 -11.89 50.84
N ASP A 43 -18.56 -11.06 51.85
CA ASP A 43 -18.54 -9.60 51.81
C ASP A 43 -17.39 -9.09 50.91
N ARG A 44 -17.71 -8.33 49.85
CA ARG A 44 -16.77 -7.86 48.81
C ARG A 44 -16.29 -6.42 49.02
N ARG A 45 -16.34 -5.92 50.26
CA ARG A 45 -15.84 -4.58 50.57
C ARG A 45 -14.32 -4.60 50.71
N GLY A 46 -13.65 -3.64 50.08
CA GLY A 46 -12.21 -3.44 50.23
C GLY A 46 -11.84 -3.03 51.67
N PRO A 47 -10.54 -3.05 52.05
CA PRO A 47 -10.09 -2.69 53.39
C PRO A 47 -10.38 -1.24 53.81
N ASP A 48 -10.84 -0.39 52.88
CA ASP A 48 -11.26 1.00 53.10
C ASP A 48 -12.79 1.17 53.13
N GLY A 49 -13.57 0.09 53.06
CA GLY A 49 -15.03 0.14 53.06
C GLY A 49 -15.64 0.78 51.82
N THR A 50 -14.85 1.07 50.79
CA THR A 50 -15.40 1.45 49.48
C THR A 50 -15.96 0.19 48.83
N ASP A 51 -17.17 0.31 48.29
CA ASP A 51 -17.71 -0.70 47.39
C ASP A 51 -16.65 -0.88 46.30
N GLY A 52 -16.04 -2.06 46.22
CA GLY A 52 -15.16 -2.39 45.11
C GLY A 52 -15.97 -2.21 43.85
N ILE A 53 -15.82 -1.05 43.20
CA ILE A 53 -16.56 -0.70 42.00
C ILE A 53 -16.06 -1.69 40.96
N ASN A 54 -16.80 -2.78 40.83
CA ASN A 54 -16.60 -3.73 39.78
C ASN A 54 -17.02 -2.96 38.53
N TYR A 55 -16.06 -2.28 37.89
CA TYR A 55 -16.22 -1.72 36.56
C TYR A 55 -16.42 -2.90 35.61
N ALA A 56 -17.59 -3.54 35.68
CA ALA A 56 -18.06 -4.41 34.65
C ALA A 56 -18.11 -3.55 33.40
N VAL A 57 -17.13 -3.73 32.53
CA VAL A 57 -17.07 -3.02 31.27
C VAL A 57 -18.33 -3.41 30.50
N ASP A 58 -19.19 -2.42 30.25
CA ASP A 58 -20.41 -2.63 29.48
C ASP A 58 -20.05 -2.80 28.00
N VAL A 59 -19.93 -4.07 27.60
CA VAL A 59 -19.63 -4.48 26.22
C VAL A 59 -20.69 -3.94 25.25
N ASN A 60 -21.95 -3.84 25.65
CA ASN A 60 -23.02 -3.32 24.79
C ASN A 60 -22.88 -1.80 24.59
N ALA A 61 -22.57 -1.06 25.66
CA ALA A 61 -22.30 0.37 25.56
C ALA A 61 -21.09 0.67 24.68
N LEU A 62 -20.01 -0.12 24.81
CA LEU A 62 -18.83 0.00 23.94
C LEU A 62 -19.16 -0.27 22.46
N MET A 63 -19.94 -1.33 22.17
CA MET A 63 -20.39 -1.58 20.79
C MET A 63 -21.25 -0.43 20.24
N ALA A 64 -22.16 0.10 21.05
CA ALA A 64 -23.04 1.19 20.63
C ALA A 64 -22.25 2.46 20.32
N ALA A 65 -21.29 2.83 21.19
CA ALA A 65 -20.41 3.96 20.99
C ALA A 65 -19.58 3.83 19.72
N ALA A 66 -18.90 2.68 19.52
CA ALA A 66 -18.09 2.45 18.33
C ALA A 66 -18.90 2.50 17.02
N ARG A 67 -20.15 2.01 17.04
CA ARG A 67 -21.06 2.10 15.89
C ARG A 67 -21.45 3.53 15.58
N GLU A 68 -21.65 4.34 16.62
CA GLU A 68 -21.97 5.75 16.47
C GLU A 68 -20.78 6.55 15.94
N ASP A 69 -19.57 6.27 16.43
CA ASP A 69 -18.34 6.86 15.91
C ASP A 69 -18.13 6.53 14.43
N PHE A 70 -18.33 5.26 14.05
CA PHE A 70 -18.26 4.83 12.66
C PHE A 70 -19.26 5.58 11.77
N LYS A 71 -20.51 5.74 12.20
CA LYS A 71 -21.53 6.51 11.46
C LYS A 71 -21.17 7.98 11.28
N LYS A 72 -20.44 8.55 12.24
CA LYS A 72 -19.98 9.95 12.22
C LYS A 72 -18.65 10.13 11.51
N ALA A 73 -18.15 9.10 10.82
CA ALA A 73 -16.82 9.07 10.19
C ALA A 73 -15.66 9.35 11.16
N ARG A 74 -15.86 9.10 12.47
CA ARG A 74 -14.79 9.13 13.48
C ARG A 74 -14.10 7.77 13.54
N TYR A 75 -13.44 7.39 12.44
CA TYR A 75 -12.94 6.03 12.28
C TYR A 75 -11.84 5.68 13.29
N GLU A 76 -10.99 6.63 13.67
CA GLU A 76 -9.96 6.42 14.70
C GLU A 76 -10.57 6.08 16.06
N ASP A 77 -11.55 6.88 16.51
CA ASP A 77 -12.30 6.65 17.75
C ASP A 77 -13.01 5.28 17.72
N ALA A 78 -13.64 4.94 16.60
CA ALA A 78 -14.30 3.65 16.41
C ALA A 78 -13.30 2.48 16.53
N VAL A 79 -12.11 2.59 15.93
CA VAL A 79 -11.03 1.60 16.04
C VAL A 79 -10.60 1.43 17.49
N GLU A 80 -10.36 2.52 18.21
CA GLU A 80 -9.94 2.49 19.62
C GLU A 80 -11.01 1.90 20.54
N GLY A 81 -12.28 2.30 20.36
CA GLY A 81 -13.41 1.75 21.11
C GLY A 81 -13.56 0.23 20.90
N LEU A 82 -13.40 -0.24 19.66
CA LEU A 82 -13.47 -1.67 19.33
C LEU A 82 -12.28 -2.46 19.88
N LYS A 83 -11.07 -1.88 19.90
CA LYS A 83 -9.90 -2.51 20.55
C LYS A 83 -10.14 -2.74 22.04
N ARG A 84 -10.66 -1.73 22.74
CA ARG A 84 -10.99 -1.84 24.17
C ARG A 84 -12.03 -2.94 24.41
N LEU A 85 -13.06 -2.99 23.58
CA LEU A 85 -14.06 -4.06 23.67
C LEU A 85 -13.44 -5.44 23.46
N LEU A 86 -12.67 -5.63 22.38
CA LEU A 86 -12.04 -6.92 22.05
C LEU A 86 -11.00 -7.37 23.09
N THR A 87 -10.49 -6.46 23.90
CA THR A 87 -9.63 -6.78 25.04
C THR A 87 -10.41 -7.44 26.17
N VAL A 88 -11.70 -7.09 26.34
CA VAL A 88 -12.59 -7.64 27.38
C VAL A 88 -13.38 -8.85 26.87
N ASP A 89 -13.85 -8.81 25.62
CA ASP A 89 -14.60 -9.89 24.98
C ASP A 89 -13.99 -10.23 23.60
N PRO A 90 -12.90 -11.01 23.57
CA PRO A 90 -12.21 -11.38 22.33
C PRO A 90 -13.02 -12.33 21.43
N GLN A 91 -14.08 -12.97 21.96
CA GLN A 91 -14.95 -13.87 21.20
C GLN A 91 -16.08 -13.13 20.48
N ASN A 92 -16.18 -11.81 20.66
CA ASN A 92 -17.22 -11.00 20.04
C ASN A 92 -17.06 -10.89 18.52
N ARG A 93 -17.78 -11.74 17.78
CA ARG A 93 -17.74 -11.77 16.31
C ARG A 93 -18.12 -10.43 15.67
N LEU A 94 -19.11 -9.74 16.23
CA LEU A 94 -19.61 -8.47 15.69
C LEU A 94 -18.59 -7.34 15.88
N ALA A 95 -17.93 -7.30 17.03
CA ALA A 95 -16.85 -6.34 17.27
C ALA A 95 -15.70 -6.55 16.29
N TRP A 96 -15.28 -7.79 16.04
CA TRP A 96 -14.26 -8.09 15.02
C TRP A 96 -14.67 -7.67 13.60
N GLU A 97 -15.94 -7.83 13.25
CA GLU A 97 -16.46 -7.37 11.96
C GLU A 97 -16.36 -5.84 11.83
N TYR A 98 -16.84 -5.10 12.83
CA TYR A 98 -16.76 -3.64 12.84
C TYR A 98 -15.31 -3.15 12.91
N TYR A 99 -14.45 -3.84 13.66
CA TYR A 99 -13.05 -3.47 13.80
C TYR A 99 -12.34 -3.49 12.45
N ARG A 100 -12.52 -4.56 11.66
CA ARG A 100 -11.97 -4.64 10.29
C ARG A 100 -12.50 -3.52 9.40
N LYS A 101 -13.81 -3.22 9.46
CA LYS A 101 -14.41 -2.13 8.67
C LYS A 101 -13.83 -0.77 9.07
N ALA A 102 -13.71 -0.51 10.37
CA ALA A 102 -13.20 0.74 10.91
C ALA A 102 -11.73 0.95 10.57
N VAL A 103 -10.89 -0.09 10.68
CA VAL A 103 -9.47 -0.02 10.30
C VAL A 103 -9.31 0.28 8.80
N ILE A 104 -10.05 -0.40 7.94
CA ILE A 104 -9.99 -0.15 6.49
C ILE A 104 -10.48 1.28 6.18
N ALA A 105 -11.61 1.70 6.77
CA ALA A 105 -12.15 3.03 6.56
C ALA A 105 -11.19 4.12 7.04
N PHE A 106 -10.57 3.94 8.21
CA PHE A 106 -9.56 4.84 8.75
C PHE A 106 -8.36 4.98 7.81
N GLU A 107 -7.78 3.87 7.35
CA GLU A 107 -6.58 3.91 6.49
C GLU A 107 -6.88 4.50 5.11
N VAL A 108 -8.05 4.18 4.54
CA VAL A 108 -8.48 4.75 3.26
C VAL A 108 -8.77 6.25 3.39
N ASP A 109 -9.46 6.68 4.45
CA ASP A 109 -9.74 8.10 4.71
C ASP A 109 -8.46 8.90 4.92
N ASN A 110 -7.52 8.34 5.70
CA ASN A 110 -6.20 8.92 5.90
C ASN A 110 -5.43 9.04 4.57
N PHE A 111 -5.44 7.99 3.75
CA PHE A 111 -4.78 8.01 2.44
C PHE A 111 -5.38 9.09 1.53
N LEU A 112 -6.72 9.13 1.38
CA LEU A 112 -7.41 10.06 0.50
C LEU A 112 -7.23 11.52 0.94
N SER A 113 -7.20 11.77 2.25
CA SER A 113 -7.01 13.11 2.83
C SER A 113 -5.58 13.64 2.70
N HIS A 114 -4.59 12.76 2.54
CA HIS A 114 -3.17 13.12 2.50
C HIS A 114 -2.49 12.80 1.17
N ILE A 115 -3.25 12.71 0.07
CA ILE A 115 -2.66 12.53 -1.26
C ILE A 115 -1.81 13.78 -1.61
N PRO A 116 -0.50 13.62 -1.88
CA PRO A 116 0.34 14.74 -2.26
C PRO A 116 -0.05 15.28 -3.65
N LYS A 117 0.30 16.53 -3.95
CA LYS A 117 -0.08 17.22 -5.21
C LYS A 117 0.39 16.47 -6.47
N ASP A 118 1.55 15.86 -6.41
CA ASP A 118 2.13 15.05 -7.49
C ASP A 118 1.47 13.67 -7.62
N ARG A 119 0.61 13.26 -6.67
CA ARG A 119 -0.03 11.94 -6.60
C ARG A 119 0.97 10.79 -6.69
N TYR A 120 2.12 10.95 -6.02
CA TYR A 120 3.22 9.99 -6.00
C TYR A 120 3.81 9.66 -7.38
N LYS A 121 3.66 10.59 -8.34
CA LYS A 121 4.15 10.40 -9.70
C LYS A 121 5.59 10.88 -9.81
N LEU A 122 6.45 10.03 -10.35
CA LEU A 122 7.81 10.38 -10.74
C LEU A 122 7.88 10.56 -12.24
N MET A 123 8.30 11.74 -12.71
CA MET A 123 8.42 11.98 -14.15
C MET A 123 9.63 11.24 -14.73
N PRO A 124 9.60 10.83 -16.03
CA PRO A 124 10.71 10.10 -16.64
C PRO A 124 12.07 10.80 -16.54
N TRP A 125 12.12 12.14 -16.66
CA TRP A 125 13.36 12.90 -16.54
C TRP A 125 13.86 12.97 -15.10
N ASP A 126 12.98 13.11 -14.11
CA ASP A 126 13.35 13.11 -12.69
C ASP A 126 13.87 11.73 -12.28
N PHE A 127 13.24 10.66 -12.77
CA PHE A 127 13.74 9.29 -12.61
C PHE A 127 15.16 9.13 -13.19
N LEU A 128 15.38 9.55 -14.43
CA LEU A 128 16.70 9.45 -15.07
C LEU A 128 17.75 10.30 -14.35
N LYS A 129 17.39 11.51 -13.93
CA LYS A 129 18.27 12.40 -13.15
C LYS A 129 18.66 11.77 -11.82
N ALA A 130 17.71 11.18 -11.10
CA ALA A 130 17.96 10.48 -9.85
C ALA A 130 18.88 9.26 -10.05
N MET A 131 18.65 8.47 -11.10
CA MET A 131 19.52 7.34 -11.44
C MET A 131 20.94 7.79 -11.77
N GLN A 132 21.12 8.91 -12.48
CA GLN A 132 22.43 9.48 -12.80
C GLN A 132 23.16 10.03 -11.56
N SER A 133 22.42 10.54 -10.56
CA SER A 133 23.02 10.97 -9.29
C SER A 133 23.33 9.81 -8.33
N GLY A 134 23.19 8.56 -8.76
CA GLY A 134 23.49 7.37 -7.96
C GLY A 134 22.35 6.93 -7.03
N MET A 135 21.13 7.46 -7.20
CA MET A 135 19.96 6.93 -6.49
C MET A 135 19.57 5.58 -7.09
N HIS A 136 19.23 4.64 -6.22
CA HIS A 136 18.76 3.31 -6.61
C HIS A 136 17.27 3.15 -6.29
N PHE A 137 16.53 2.58 -7.23
CA PHE A 137 15.12 2.24 -7.07
C PHE A 137 14.93 0.73 -7.18
N PHE A 138 14.02 0.17 -6.40
CA PHE A 138 13.46 -1.14 -6.69
C PHE A 138 12.39 -0.96 -7.76
N ILE A 139 12.66 -1.38 -8.99
CA ILE A 139 11.75 -1.13 -10.12
C ILE A 139 10.85 -2.36 -10.31
N LEU A 140 9.55 -2.18 -10.08
CA LEU A 140 8.53 -3.21 -10.23
C LEU A 140 7.75 -2.98 -11.52
N ASP A 141 7.94 -3.84 -12.52
CA ASP A 141 7.18 -3.80 -13.76
C ASP A 141 5.97 -4.73 -13.66
N VAL A 142 4.76 -4.14 -13.65
CA VAL A 142 3.49 -4.88 -13.48
C VAL A 142 2.80 -5.22 -14.78
N ARG A 143 3.51 -5.11 -15.92
CA ARG A 143 3.01 -5.55 -17.22
C ARG A 143 3.04 -7.07 -17.34
N GLU A 144 2.38 -7.58 -18.38
CA GLU A 144 2.50 -9.00 -18.72
C GLU A 144 3.92 -9.31 -19.20
N PRO A 145 4.43 -10.54 -19.01
CA PRO A 145 5.80 -10.91 -19.36
C PRO A 145 6.16 -10.60 -20.83
N GLU A 146 5.22 -10.79 -21.76
CA GLU A 146 5.45 -10.54 -23.19
C GLU A 146 5.63 -9.05 -23.50
N GLU A 147 5.05 -8.15 -22.70
CA GLU A 147 5.29 -6.71 -22.81
C GLU A 147 6.67 -6.35 -22.23
N PHE A 148 7.09 -7.03 -21.16
CA PHE A 148 8.37 -6.84 -20.49
C PHE A 148 9.53 -7.31 -21.38
N ASP A 149 9.40 -8.45 -22.04
CA ASP A 149 10.44 -9.03 -22.92
C ASP A 149 10.73 -8.18 -24.16
N LYS A 150 9.73 -7.41 -24.64
CA LYS A 150 9.91 -6.44 -25.73
C LYS A 150 10.73 -5.21 -25.31
N GLY A 151 11.01 -5.07 -24.03
CA GLY A 151 11.82 -4.03 -23.44
C GLY A 151 11.22 -3.51 -22.12
N HIS A 152 12.10 -3.13 -21.22
CA HIS A 152 11.79 -2.70 -19.86
C HIS A 152 12.85 -1.74 -19.33
N LEU A 153 12.61 -1.14 -18.16
CA LEU A 153 13.62 -0.33 -17.47
C LEU A 153 14.75 -1.24 -16.98
N LYS A 154 15.99 -0.80 -17.12
CA LYS A 154 17.16 -1.57 -16.69
C LYS A 154 17.07 -1.92 -15.20
N GLY A 155 17.20 -3.20 -14.87
CA GLY A 155 17.14 -3.70 -13.49
C GLY A 155 15.72 -3.85 -12.93
N ALA A 156 14.69 -3.70 -13.77
CA ALA A 156 13.31 -3.97 -13.36
C ALA A 156 13.06 -5.47 -13.12
N ILE A 157 12.22 -5.76 -12.14
CA ILE A 157 11.69 -7.09 -11.85
C ILE A 157 10.25 -7.12 -12.35
N ASN A 158 9.90 -8.12 -13.15
CA ASN A 158 8.54 -8.28 -13.65
C ASN A 158 7.69 -9.11 -12.70
N VAL A 159 6.59 -8.52 -12.22
CA VAL A 159 5.55 -9.21 -11.45
C VAL A 159 4.20 -8.76 -12.02
N PRO A 160 3.51 -9.60 -12.82
CA PRO A 160 2.28 -9.19 -13.48
C PRO A 160 1.23 -8.63 -12.52
N PHE A 161 0.49 -7.61 -12.96
CA PHE A 161 -0.49 -6.86 -12.16
C PHE A 161 -1.35 -7.72 -11.23
N ARG A 162 -1.93 -8.82 -11.73
CA ARG A 162 -2.84 -9.70 -10.97
C ARG A 162 -2.13 -10.58 -9.94
N SER A 163 -0.81 -10.68 -10.01
CA SER A 163 0.01 -11.54 -9.17
C SER A 163 0.77 -10.77 -8.09
N VAL A 164 0.78 -9.43 -8.11
CA VAL A 164 1.58 -8.62 -7.18
C VAL A 164 1.29 -8.96 -5.71
N LEU A 165 0.02 -9.04 -5.32
CA LEU A 165 -0.34 -9.38 -3.93
C LEU A 165 0.00 -10.82 -3.53
N LYS A 166 0.23 -11.72 -4.50
CA LYS A 166 0.71 -13.09 -4.25
C LYS A 166 2.22 -13.17 -4.09
N HIS A 167 2.93 -12.08 -4.38
CA HIS A 167 4.39 -11.99 -4.41
C HIS A 167 4.91 -10.79 -3.62
N LEU A 168 4.24 -10.45 -2.51
CA LEU A 168 4.67 -9.36 -1.63
C LEU A 168 6.04 -9.65 -0.99
N ASP A 169 6.39 -10.92 -0.83
CA ASP A 169 7.69 -11.42 -0.36
C ASP A 169 8.85 -11.05 -1.29
N LEU A 170 8.58 -10.71 -2.55
CA LEU A 170 9.60 -10.23 -3.49
C LEU A 170 9.88 -8.73 -3.35
N LEU A 171 9.01 -7.99 -2.64
CA LEU A 171 9.16 -6.56 -2.45
C LEU A 171 10.15 -6.29 -1.30
N PRO A 172 10.87 -5.16 -1.35
CA PRO A 172 11.82 -4.84 -0.29
C PRO A 172 11.09 -4.55 1.03
N ASP A 173 11.44 -5.28 2.08
CA ASP A 173 10.96 -5.02 3.45
C ASP A 173 11.59 -3.77 4.09
N ASN A 174 12.68 -3.27 3.51
CA ASN A 174 13.36 -2.09 4.00
C ASN A 174 12.57 -0.82 3.67
N ALA A 175 12.09 -0.13 4.71
CA ALA A 175 11.38 1.13 4.58
C ALA A 175 12.19 2.24 3.86
N SER A 176 13.52 2.17 3.83
CA SER A 176 14.36 3.14 3.11
C SER A 176 14.41 2.92 1.60
N THR A 177 13.99 1.77 1.09
CA THR A 177 14.03 1.48 -0.35
C THR A 177 12.82 2.08 -1.06
N THR A 178 13.07 2.90 -2.09
CA THR A 178 12.01 3.44 -2.94
C THR A 178 11.61 2.42 -4.01
N ILE A 179 10.34 2.02 -3.99
CA ILE A 179 9.74 1.15 -5.01
C ILE A 179 9.17 2.03 -6.12
N LEU A 180 9.65 1.86 -7.35
CA LEU A 180 9.12 2.51 -8.54
C LEU A 180 8.29 1.51 -9.34
N ILE A 181 6.98 1.71 -9.39
CA ILE A 181 6.06 0.83 -10.13
C ILE A 181 5.90 1.37 -11.55
N VAL A 182 5.95 0.45 -12.52
CA VAL A 182 5.79 0.76 -13.93
C VAL A 182 4.74 -0.16 -14.55
N CYS A 183 3.83 0.42 -15.33
CA CYS A 183 3.06 -0.34 -16.30
C CYS A 183 3.14 0.33 -17.68
N ARG A 184 2.30 -0.06 -18.65
CA ARG A 184 2.33 0.52 -20.00
C ARG A 184 2.07 2.04 -20.02
N SER A 185 0.99 2.48 -19.37
CA SER A 185 0.47 3.86 -19.45
C SER A 185 -0.06 4.40 -18.12
N GLN A 186 0.47 3.91 -17.00
CA GLN A 186 0.17 4.33 -15.63
C GLN A 186 -1.15 3.82 -14.98
N HIS A 187 -2.11 3.26 -15.71
CA HIS A 187 -3.38 2.80 -15.10
C HIS A 187 -3.21 1.62 -14.13
N ARG A 188 -2.63 0.51 -14.58
CA ARG A 188 -2.41 -0.70 -13.73
C ARG A 188 -1.51 -0.40 -12.54
N SER A 189 -0.46 0.41 -12.75
CA SER A 189 0.51 0.73 -11.71
C SER A 189 -0.06 1.66 -10.63
N ASN A 190 -1.08 2.48 -10.91
CA ASN A 190 -1.74 3.29 -9.87
C ASN A 190 -2.42 2.40 -8.83
N TYR A 191 -3.23 1.42 -9.27
CA TYR A 191 -3.90 0.49 -8.35
C TYR A 191 -2.91 -0.28 -7.48
N VAL A 192 -1.79 -0.73 -8.05
CA VAL A 192 -0.74 -1.41 -7.27
C VAL A 192 -0.08 -0.47 -6.28
N MET A 193 0.21 0.77 -6.69
CA MET A 193 0.80 1.78 -5.81
C MET A 193 -0.10 2.08 -4.61
N GLU A 194 -1.40 2.28 -4.85
CA GLU A 194 -2.39 2.51 -3.80
C GLU A 194 -2.47 1.31 -2.85
N ALA A 195 -2.60 0.10 -3.40
CA ALA A 195 -2.66 -1.12 -2.59
C ALA A 195 -1.41 -1.28 -1.71
N LEU A 196 -0.21 -1.08 -2.24
CA LEU A 196 1.02 -1.17 -1.45
C LEU A 196 1.08 -0.08 -0.37
N ARG A 197 0.65 1.15 -0.67
CA ARG A 197 0.62 2.21 0.35
C ARG A 197 -0.34 1.89 1.49
N LEU A 198 -1.53 1.39 1.19
CA LEU A 198 -2.51 0.92 2.18
C LEU A 198 -1.99 -0.30 2.99
N LEU A 199 -1.08 -1.09 2.42
CA LEU A 199 -0.38 -2.16 3.13
C LEU A 199 0.80 -1.66 3.98
N GLY A 200 1.05 -0.35 4.02
CA GLY A 200 2.08 0.27 4.85
C GLY A 200 3.41 0.55 4.15
N PHE A 201 3.54 0.28 2.85
CA PHE A 201 4.74 0.64 2.10
C PHE A 201 4.82 2.16 1.93
N LYS A 202 5.80 2.79 2.61
CA LYS A 202 5.89 4.26 2.69
C LYS A 202 6.43 4.92 1.41
N ASN A 203 7.41 4.27 0.76
CA ASN A 203 8.17 4.83 -0.34
C ASN A 203 7.82 4.17 -1.67
N VAL A 204 6.58 4.34 -2.12
CA VAL A 204 6.08 3.78 -3.39
C VAL A 204 5.75 4.90 -4.37
N LEU A 205 6.46 4.93 -5.50
CA LEU A 205 6.26 5.89 -6.57
C LEU A 205 5.73 5.19 -7.82
N ASN A 206 5.03 5.94 -8.67
CA ASN A 206 4.57 5.45 -9.96
C ASN A 206 5.20 6.27 -11.08
N LEU A 207 5.75 5.60 -12.09
CA LEU A 207 6.33 6.29 -13.24
C LEU A 207 5.24 6.99 -14.06
N ALA A 208 5.32 8.32 -14.15
CA ALA A 208 4.35 9.14 -14.83
C ALA A 208 4.25 8.79 -16.32
N GLY A 209 3.04 8.49 -16.80
CA GLY A 209 2.80 8.02 -18.16
C GLY A 209 3.33 6.61 -18.48
N GLY A 210 3.88 5.91 -17.48
CA GLY A 210 4.36 4.53 -17.58
C GLY A 210 5.55 4.34 -18.54
N TYR A 211 5.76 3.10 -18.95
CA TYR A 211 6.81 2.69 -19.87
C TYR A 211 6.73 3.42 -21.21
N ARG A 212 5.52 3.74 -21.68
CA ARG A 212 5.32 4.51 -22.92
C ARG A 212 5.98 5.89 -22.84
N ALA A 213 5.70 6.66 -21.80
CA ALA A 213 6.26 8.00 -21.64
C ALA A 213 7.79 7.96 -21.47
N TYR A 214 8.30 6.97 -20.75
CA TYR A 214 9.74 6.72 -20.65
C TYR A 214 10.39 6.45 -22.02
N ARG A 215 9.79 5.57 -22.82
CA ARG A 215 10.29 5.26 -24.17
C ARG A 215 10.23 6.44 -25.11
N GLU A 216 9.15 7.22 -25.03
CA GLU A 216 8.99 8.43 -25.83
C GLU A 216 10.03 9.50 -25.42
N TRP A 217 10.31 9.65 -24.13
CA TRP A 217 11.36 10.54 -23.66
C TRP A 217 12.71 10.18 -24.30
N LEU A 218 13.13 8.92 -24.14
CA LEU A 218 14.41 8.44 -24.65
C LEU A 218 14.54 8.62 -26.17
N SER A 219 13.49 8.35 -26.94
CA SER A 219 13.56 8.46 -28.41
C SER A 219 13.69 9.91 -28.90
N ARG A 220 13.28 10.88 -28.07
CA ARG A 220 13.20 12.29 -28.47
C ARG A 220 14.34 13.13 -27.91
N THR A 221 14.83 12.79 -26.73
CA THR A 221 15.89 13.53 -26.03
C THR A 221 17.21 12.78 -25.95
N GLY A 222 17.24 11.50 -26.34
CA GLY A 222 18.39 10.64 -26.09
C GLY A 222 18.63 10.34 -24.61
N GLY A 223 17.67 10.67 -23.74
CA GLY A 223 17.84 10.56 -22.28
C GLY A 223 18.46 11.78 -21.61
N ASP A 224 18.46 12.95 -22.28
CA ASP A 224 18.86 14.21 -21.67
C ASP A 224 17.98 14.54 -20.46
N VAL A 225 18.61 14.76 -19.31
CA VAL A 225 17.97 15.05 -18.01
C VAL A 225 17.84 16.54 -17.73
N THR A 226 18.45 17.40 -18.55
CA THR A 226 18.32 18.87 -18.46
C THR A 226 16.98 19.35 -19.01
N ILE A 227 16.30 18.51 -19.79
CA ILE A 227 14.96 18.76 -20.29
C ILE A 227 13.97 18.35 -19.19
N HIS A 228 13.07 19.26 -18.81
CA HIS A 228 12.10 19.07 -17.70
C HIS A 228 10.64 19.05 -18.16
N LYS A 229 10.42 18.92 -19.47
CA LYS A 229 9.09 18.78 -20.08
C LYS A 229 9.19 17.98 -21.37
N MET A 230 8.15 17.21 -21.68
CA MET A 230 8.12 16.48 -22.94
C MET A 230 8.24 17.48 -24.11
N PRO A 231 9.17 17.29 -25.05
CA PRO A 231 9.27 18.19 -26.20
C PRO A 231 7.96 18.19 -27.02
N PRO A 232 7.69 19.19 -27.87
CA PRO A 232 6.57 19.16 -28.81
C PRO A 232 6.82 18.11 -29.91
N PRO A 233 5.81 17.30 -30.31
CA PRO A 233 5.99 16.21 -31.27
C PRO A 233 6.83 16.66 -32.47
N LYS A 234 7.73 15.81 -32.96
CA LYS A 234 8.46 16.14 -34.20
C LYS A 234 7.41 16.31 -35.28
N GLU A 235 7.26 17.53 -35.77
CA GLU A 235 6.33 17.85 -36.84
C GLU A 235 6.64 16.90 -37.99
N SER A 236 5.66 16.06 -38.36
CA SER A 236 5.83 15.19 -39.51
C SER A 236 6.06 16.11 -40.69
N GLN A 237 7.25 16.08 -41.30
CA GLN A 237 7.48 16.71 -42.60
C GLN A 237 6.63 15.96 -43.63
N LYS A 238 5.34 16.27 -43.63
CA LYS A 238 4.39 15.88 -44.65
C LYS A 238 4.49 16.99 -45.68
N GLY A 239 5.39 16.82 -46.63
CA GLY A 239 5.40 17.63 -47.84
C GLY A 239 4.01 17.58 -48.46
N ILE A 240 3.35 18.73 -48.48
CA ILE A 240 2.20 18.97 -49.36
C ILE A 240 2.47 20.33 -49.98
N ASP A 241 3.00 20.28 -51.20
CA ASP A 241 2.88 21.35 -52.16
C ASP A 241 1.40 21.75 -52.26
N LYS A 242 1.06 22.97 -51.81
CA LYS A 242 -0.16 23.64 -52.24
C LYS A 242 0.20 24.98 -52.85
N LYS A 243 0.41 24.88 -54.16
CA LYS A 243 0.25 25.90 -55.18
C LYS A 243 -0.93 26.84 -54.85
N THR A 244 -0.65 28.12 -54.97
CA THR A 244 -1.53 29.28 -55.01
C THR A 244 -2.80 29.07 -55.84
N SER A 245 -3.97 29.39 -55.26
CA SER A 245 -5.08 30.05 -55.98
C SER A 245 -6.15 30.60 -55.02
N LYS A 246 -6.06 31.92 -54.78
CA LYS A 246 -7.13 32.95 -54.77
C LYS A 246 -8.58 32.55 -54.41
N SER A 247 -9.14 33.24 -53.42
CA SER A 247 -10.59 33.35 -53.11
C SER A 247 -11.40 33.97 -54.26
N PRO A 248 -12.74 33.86 -54.20
CA PRO A 248 -13.51 35.05 -53.81
C PRO A 248 -14.67 34.80 -52.83
N GLU A 249 -15.04 35.88 -52.15
CA GLU A 249 -16.14 36.07 -51.20
C GLU A 249 -17.53 36.04 -51.86
N THR A 250 -18.53 35.56 -51.11
CA THR A 250 -19.88 36.10 -50.84
C THR A 250 -20.50 35.15 -49.79
N GLY A 251 -21.11 35.53 -48.65
CA GLY A 251 -22.01 36.62 -48.34
C GLY A 251 -23.43 36.04 -48.22
N ASP A 252 -23.90 35.67 -47.02
CA ASP A 252 -25.26 35.98 -46.51
C ASP A 252 -25.44 35.53 -45.05
N SER A 253 -26.27 36.30 -44.36
CA SER A 253 -26.62 36.34 -42.95
C SER A 253 -27.86 35.50 -42.61
N THR A 254 -27.92 34.98 -41.38
CA THR A 254 -29.08 35.11 -40.46
C THR A 254 -28.78 34.45 -39.10
N PRO A 255 -29.34 34.97 -37.98
CA PRO A 255 -29.01 34.52 -36.63
C PRO A 255 -30.01 33.46 -36.12
N VAL A 256 -29.54 32.47 -35.37
CA VAL A 256 -30.39 31.58 -34.56
C VAL A 256 -29.89 31.64 -33.12
N SER A 257 -30.79 32.07 -32.24
CA SER A 257 -30.66 32.17 -30.77
C SER A 257 -30.67 30.78 -30.09
N PRO A 258 -30.27 30.70 -28.80
CA PRO A 258 -29.87 29.45 -28.17
C PRO A 258 -31.09 28.65 -27.68
N GLY A 259 -31.03 27.33 -27.88
CA GLY A 259 -31.93 26.36 -27.26
C GLY A 259 -31.10 25.45 -26.37
N ASP A 260 -31.43 25.48 -25.09
CA ASP A 260 -31.06 24.51 -24.07
C ASP A 260 -31.61 23.14 -24.47
N ASP A 261 -30.78 22.11 -24.46
CA ASP A 261 -31.23 20.73 -24.31
C ASP A 261 -30.18 19.98 -23.48
N ASP A 262 -30.63 19.59 -22.29
CA ASP A 262 -29.97 18.74 -21.32
C ASP A 262 -29.82 17.32 -21.88
N ASP A 263 -28.59 16.83 -22.04
CA ASP A 263 -28.31 15.40 -22.18
C ASP A 263 -27.57 14.91 -20.94
N GLU A 264 -28.35 14.39 -19.99
CA GLU A 264 -27.93 13.46 -18.96
C GLU A 264 -27.33 12.21 -19.61
N GLU A 265 -26.00 12.08 -19.63
CA GLU A 265 -25.36 10.78 -19.86
C GLU A 265 -25.25 10.01 -18.53
N ASP A 266 -26.24 9.14 -18.38
CA ASP A 266 -26.33 7.95 -17.53
C ASP A 266 -25.08 7.05 -17.62
N PHE A 267 -24.25 7.05 -16.57
CA PHE A 267 -23.22 6.04 -16.36
C PHE A 267 -23.72 4.97 -15.39
N GLY A 268 -24.44 3.99 -15.93
CA GLY A 268 -24.89 2.78 -15.24
C GLY A 268 -23.90 1.61 -15.33
N CYS A 269 -23.63 1.03 -14.15
CA CYS A 269 -23.00 -0.26 -13.81
C CYS A 269 -21.47 -0.39 -13.83
#